data_AF-A0A409VHK9-F1
#
_entry.id   AF-A0A409VHK9-F1
#
_cell.length_a   1.000
_cell.length_b   1.000
_cell.length_c   1.000
_cell.angle_alpha   90.00
_cell.angle_beta   90.00
_cell.angle_gamma   90.00
#
_symmetry.space_group_name_H-M   'P 1'
#
loop_
_entity.id
_entity.type
_entity.pdbx_description
1 polymer ?
#
loop_
_entity_poly.entity_id
_entity_poly.type
_entity_poly.pdbx_seq_one_letter_code
_entity_poly.pdbx_strand_id
1 'polypeptide(L)'
;MEKAPPEFRAEYERLKTVYDPASGKSIAEILGNTRGDVFVVHESGGYTMTFWGGWICGYDHTGRFPLVYSYGPIYELHNRLGGLGGCFGRPITSVTDLPDGSKCCITEGGHIHSMGGVAEPYPAERCIVPYKPVAPPRPFGIGPGGLPALFHQRWVELSTVRHPSGKMIVEMLGLPRDLSDNACGGQKFRFDGGHLVNINNQSLPYVIYGEIWYLWKSLGTTDSGWGRPLTDEQELEDGGRCSVFEGGHIHSYGGIAQGFPAERCTARYKPVTRAVVWNQMPPSFQRKWSQFAVMIQPLARKSVVQLLGEPWHRLNDNPKKPGQYFHFLAGLLVSLDNTEAPQGGRQAYIPPARSDLPFELTQPFAIYGPIYEFFRKEQGLEGRLGRPLCDEQDLGDGGRCQIFEGGHVHMYNGIAQDASPQTCTAPYQPQGPPPPPSSVSPNPNFPSTGAMHHQPDWSQSGGGYGEGGHYGSGYQPTAQPQIYGQNNGQSGQTCGKETWWLLVLPDRHRSEPGARGVWPLVRLRYDWA
;
A
#
# COMPACT_ATOMS: atom_id res chain seq x y z
N MET A 1 20.27 38.74 15.23
CA MET A 1 20.44 38.75 16.70
C MET A 1 19.72 39.89 17.41
N GLU A 2 19.80 41.15 16.98
CA GLU A 2 19.19 42.29 17.71
C GLU A 2 17.67 42.18 17.94
N LYS A 3 16.95 41.54 17.01
CA LYS A 3 15.49 41.30 17.09
C LYS A 3 15.10 40.06 17.91
N ALA A 4 16.07 39.25 18.36
CA ALA A 4 15.77 38.05 19.13
C ALA A 4 15.37 38.43 20.57
N PRO A 5 14.48 37.66 21.22
CA PRO A 5 14.14 37.90 22.63
C PRO A 5 15.39 37.92 23.53
N PRO A 6 15.36 38.68 24.65
CA PRO A 6 16.51 38.80 25.56
C PRO A 6 17.10 37.46 26.00
N GLU A 7 16.28 36.47 26.30
CA GLU A 7 16.69 35.13 26.72
C GLU A 7 17.44 34.36 25.62
N PHE A 8 17.01 34.49 24.36
CA PHE A 8 17.69 33.90 23.21
C PHE A 8 19.05 34.57 22.94
N ARG A 9 19.14 35.88 23.14
CA ARG A 9 20.41 36.61 23.04
C ARG A 9 21.37 36.21 24.16
N ALA A 10 20.87 36.15 25.40
CA ALA A 10 21.65 35.73 26.56
C ALA A 10 22.19 34.31 26.39
N GLU A 11 21.37 33.38 25.90
CA GLU A 11 21.80 32.01 25.63
C GLU A 11 22.83 31.95 24.50
N TYR A 12 22.66 32.69 23.40
CA TYR A 12 23.66 32.74 22.34
C TYR A 12 25.01 33.30 22.83
N GLU A 13 25.01 34.34 23.66
CA GLU A 13 26.22 34.87 24.29
C GLU A 13 26.89 33.84 25.21
N ARG A 14 26.09 33.09 25.99
CA ARG A 14 26.60 31.96 26.79
C ARG A 14 27.25 30.90 25.90
N LEU A 15 26.66 30.58 24.75
CA LEU A 15 27.19 29.59 23.81
C LEU A 15 28.52 29.98 23.14
N LYS A 16 28.96 31.25 23.26
CA LYS A 16 30.32 31.66 22.85
C LYS A 16 31.40 31.14 23.79
N THR A 17 31.06 30.78 25.02
CA THR A 17 32.02 30.27 26.01
C THR A 17 31.91 28.75 26.21
N VAL A 18 30.92 28.10 25.58
CA VAL A 18 30.78 26.64 25.59
C VAL A 18 31.42 26.08 24.33
N TYR A 19 32.38 25.17 24.49
CA TYR A 19 33.12 24.57 23.39
C TYR A 19 32.67 23.14 23.13
N ASP A 20 32.54 22.81 21.84
CA ASP A 20 32.36 21.44 21.40
C ASP A 20 33.73 20.72 21.42
N PRO A 21 33.89 19.64 22.21
CA PRO A 21 35.20 19.00 22.38
C PRO A 21 35.72 18.37 21.09
N ALA A 22 34.84 17.98 20.17
CA ALA A 22 35.24 17.32 18.92
C ALA A 22 35.81 18.31 17.88
N SER A 23 35.20 19.49 17.73
CA SER A 23 35.63 20.50 16.77
C SER A 23 36.57 21.56 17.35
N GLY A 24 36.64 21.68 18.68
CA GLY A 24 37.40 22.74 19.37
C GLY A 24 36.84 24.15 19.17
N LYS A 25 35.64 24.28 18.58
CA LYS A 25 34.95 25.56 18.34
C LYS A 25 33.93 25.82 19.44
N SER A 26 33.63 27.09 19.69
CA SER A 26 32.46 27.43 20.50
C SER A 26 31.18 27.00 19.79
N ILE A 27 30.14 26.67 20.55
CA ILE A 27 28.84 26.28 19.97
C ILE A 27 28.27 27.44 19.15
N ALA A 28 28.45 28.70 19.59
CA ALA A 28 28.02 29.87 18.81
C ALA A 28 28.71 29.97 17.43
N GLU A 29 29.99 29.60 17.32
CA GLU A 29 30.71 29.54 16.04
C GLU A 29 30.19 28.40 15.15
N ILE A 30 29.83 27.24 15.73
CA ILE A 30 29.24 26.12 14.98
C ILE A 30 27.85 26.48 14.45
N LEU A 31 27.01 27.10 15.30
CA LEU A 31 25.71 27.62 14.88
C LEU A 31 25.88 28.63 13.74
N GLY A 32 26.87 29.51 13.84
CA GLY A 32 27.19 30.53 12.85
C GLY A 32 26.17 31.68 12.85
N ASN A 33 25.92 32.25 11.68
CA ASN A 33 24.97 33.36 11.52
C ASN A 33 23.51 32.87 11.56
N THR A 34 22.59 33.74 11.99
CA THR A 34 21.15 33.49 11.93
C THR A 34 20.67 33.40 10.48
N ARG A 35 19.73 32.49 10.18
CA ARG A 35 19.18 32.27 8.83
C ARG A 35 17.73 32.75 8.74
N GLY A 36 17.45 33.64 7.78
CA GLY A 36 16.08 34.04 7.42
C GLY A 36 15.31 34.73 8.55
N ASP A 37 14.01 34.40 8.70
CA ASP A 37 13.19 34.81 9.83
C ASP A 37 13.82 34.29 11.12
N VAL A 38 14.50 35.20 11.80
CA VAL A 38 15.38 34.93 12.95
C VAL A 38 14.63 34.25 14.09
N PHE A 39 13.31 34.37 14.15
CA PHE A 39 12.51 33.92 15.28
C PHE A 39 11.12 33.47 14.81
N VAL A 40 10.84 32.18 14.97
CA VAL A 40 9.54 31.59 14.63
C VAL A 40 8.81 31.26 15.93
N VAL A 41 7.58 31.76 16.07
CA VAL A 41 6.64 31.34 17.11
C VAL A 41 5.81 30.20 16.52
N HIS A 42 5.89 29.01 17.11
CA HIS A 42 5.15 27.86 16.60
C HIS A 42 3.72 27.88 17.12
N GLU A 43 2.76 27.46 16.30
CA GLU A 43 1.35 27.33 16.70
C GLU A 43 1.15 26.33 17.86
N SER A 44 2.02 25.31 17.93
CA SER A 44 2.11 24.36 19.05
C SER A 44 2.64 24.98 20.36
N GLY A 45 2.97 26.27 20.36
CA GLY A 45 3.70 26.95 21.41
C GLY A 45 5.21 26.84 21.26
N GLY A 46 5.93 27.69 21.99
CA GLY A 46 7.39 27.75 21.97
C GLY A 46 7.95 28.60 20.83
N TYR A 47 9.27 28.68 20.79
CA TYR A 47 10.02 29.58 19.92
C TYR A 47 11.24 28.89 19.33
N THR A 48 11.60 29.24 18.11
CA THR A 48 12.86 28.79 17.50
C THR A 48 13.60 29.95 16.90
N MET A 49 14.89 30.04 17.24
CA MET A 49 15.86 30.85 16.52
C MET A 49 16.72 29.96 15.64
N THR A 50 16.70 30.22 14.33
CA THR A 50 17.38 29.40 13.33
C THR A 50 18.72 29.98 12.92
N PHE A 51 19.71 29.10 12.89
CA PHE A 51 21.06 29.37 12.42
C PHE A 51 21.40 28.47 11.24
N TRP A 52 22.51 28.77 10.55
CA TRP A 52 22.98 27.91 9.46
C TRP A 52 23.43 26.53 9.94
N GLY A 53 24.05 26.46 11.12
CA GLY A 53 24.56 25.21 11.71
C GLY A 53 23.74 24.64 12.87
N GLY A 54 22.53 25.17 13.11
CA GLY A 54 21.70 24.68 14.21
C GLY A 54 20.44 25.48 14.54
N TRP A 55 19.83 25.13 15.67
CA TRP A 55 18.70 25.83 16.28
C TRP A 55 18.97 26.12 17.76
N ILE A 56 18.40 27.22 18.24
CA ILE A 56 18.05 27.37 19.67
C ILE A 56 16.53 27.33 19.73
N CYS A 57 15.98 26.54 20.64
CA CYS A 57 14.53 26.36 20.83
C CYS A 57 14.14 26.67 22.27
N GLY A 58 12.94 27.21 22.45
CA GLY A 58 12.27 27.37 23.74
C GLY A 58 10.92 26.66 23.70
N TYR A 59 10.57 25.95 24.76
CA TYR A 59 9.38 25.09 24.79
C TYR A 59 8.08 25.82 25.13
N ASP A 60 8.17 26.89 25.89
CA ASP A 60 7.01 27.69 26.25
C ASP A 60 7.27 29.18 26.06
N HIS A 61 6.17 29.92 25.97
CA HIS A 61 6.20 31.38 25.98
C HIS A 61 6.46 31.96 27.37
N THR A 62 6.52 31.10 28.40
CA THR A 62 6.65 31.54 29.79
C THR A 62 8.10 31.61 30.26
N GLY A 63 9.05 31.09 29.48
CA GLY A 63 10.48 31.06 29.81
C GLY A 63 10.80 30.11 30.97
N ARG A 64 9.88 29.22 31.34
CA ARG A 64 10.08 28.28 32.46
C ARG A 64 10.95 27.11 32.09
N PHE A 65 10.95 26.72 30.82
CA PHE A 65 11.81 25.66 30.34
C PHE A 65 13.13 26.24 29.84
N PRO A 66 14.26 25.56 30.11
CA PRO A 66 15.55 26.00 29.59
C PRO A 66 15.51 26.04 28.06
N LEU A 67 16.21 27.02 27.50
CA LEU A 67 16.49 27.03 26.07
C LEU A 67 17.39 25.83 25.74
N VAL A 68 17.05 25.15 24.67
CA VAL A 68 17.74 23.94 24.19
C VAL A 68 18.32 24.21 22.81
N TYR A 69 19.42 23.56 22.48
CA TYR A 69 20.09 23.81 21.21
C TYR A 69 20.56 22.51 20.54
N SER A 70 20.40 22.47 19.23
CA SER A 70 20.83 21.36 18.37
C SER A 70 21.78 21.89 17.31
N TYR A 71 22.91 21.21 17.09
CA TYR A 71 23.95 21.62 16.15
C TYR A 71 24.69 20.42 15.54
N GLY A 72 25.53 20.71 14.53
CA GLY A 72 26.43 19.73 13.92
C GLY A 72 25.70 18.56 13.23
N PRO A 73 26.28 17.35 13.19
CA PRO A 73 25.68 16.20 12.50
C PRO A 73 24.28 15.86 12.98
N ILE A 74 23.99 16.05 14.27
CA ILE A 74 22.66 15.79 14.85
C ILE A 74 21.62 16.74 14.24
N TYR A 75 21.94 18.04 14.18
CA TYR A 75 21.09 19.02 13.53
C TYR A 75 20.91 18.72 12.03
N GLU A 76 21.99 18.37 11.34
CA GLU A 76 21.94 18.07 9.90
C GLU A 76 21.02 16.89 9.61
N LEU A 77 21.14 15.81 10.39
CA LEU A 77 20.22 14.67 10.27
C LEU A 77 18.79 15.08 10.60
N HIS A 78 18.59 15.78 11.72
CA HIS A 78 17.27 16.21 12.15
C HIS A 78 16.60 17.06 11.05
N ASN A 79 17.32 18.03 10.48
CA ASN A 79 16.83 18.86 9.39
C ASN A 79 16.56 18.06 8.11
N ARG A 80 17.38 17.06 7.78
CA ARG A 80 17.14 16.13 6.65
C ARG A 80 15.86 15.31 6.85
N LEU A 81 15.47 15.05 8.09
CA LEU A 81 14.23 14.34 8.47
C LEU A 81 13.04 15.29 8.72
N GLY A 82 13.12 16.53 8.24
CA GLY A 82 12.05 17.53 8.32
C GLY A 82 12.17 18.53 9.48
N GLY A 83 13.23 18.41 10.27
CA GLY A 83 13.50 19.31 11.38
C GLY A 83 12.34 19.36 12.37
N LEU A 84 12.03 20.57 12.84
CA LEU A 84 11.00 20.79 13.84
C LEU A 84 9.57 20.42 13.38
N GLY A 85 9.32 20.39 12.06
CA GLY A 85 8.05 19.92 11.48
C GLY A 85 8.10 18.45 11.06
N GLY A 86 9.23 17.78 11.25
CA GLY A 86 9.41 16.35 11.04
C GLY A 86 8.89 15.52 12.20
N CYS A 87 9.00 14.21 12.08
CA CYS A 87 8.48 13.28 13.08
C CYS A 87 9.31 13.22 14.37
N PHE A 88 10.56 13.73 14.35
CA PHE A 88 11.34 13.93 15.57
C PHE A 88 10.87 15.15 16.39
N GLY A 89 10.12 16.08 15.78
CA GLY A 89 9.60 17.26 16.46
C GLY A 89 10.70 18.13 17.05
N ARG A 90 10.47 18.70 18.24
CA ARG A 90 11.41 19.64 18.86
C ARG A 90 12.46 18.91 19.72
N PRO A 91 13.71 19.41 19.79
CA PRO A 91 14.74 18.87 20.68
C PRO A 91 14.42 19.17 22.15
N ILE A 92 14.25 18.16 23.01
CA ILE A 92 13.93 18.26 24.45
C ILE A 92 15.17 18.55 25.27
N THR A 93 16.33 18.11 24.80
CA THR A 93 17.62 18.42 25.41
C THR A 93 18.53 19.10 24.41
N SER A 94 19.44 19.91 24.91
CA SER A 94 20.62 20.27 24.14
C SER A 94 21.45 19.03 23.79
N VAL A 95 22.30 19.15 22.76
CA VAL A 95 23.28 18.11 22.44
C VAL A 95 24.16 17.86 23.67
N THR A 96 24.14 16.64 24.16
CA THR A 96 24.85 16.19 25.36
C THR A 96 25.95 15.21 24.97
N ASP A 97 27.16 15.41 25.48
CA ASP A 97 28.24 14.44 25.35
C ASP A 97 27.98 13.20 26.20
N LEU A 98 28.26 12.03 25.64
CA LEU A 98 28.08 10.73 26.28
C LEU A 98 29.41 10.11 26.70
N PRO A 99 29.44 9.22 27.71
CA PRO A 99 30.66 8.58 28.20
C PRO A 99 31.44 7.78 27.15
N ASP A 100 30.77 7.33 26.09
CA ASP A 100 31.38 6.60 24.97
C ASP A 100 32.00 7.51 23.89
N GLY A 101 32.01 8.82 24.13
CA GLY A 101 32.51 9.83 23.18
C GLY A 101 31.51 10.19 22.09
N SER A 102 30.32 9.58 22.06
CA SER A 102 29.22 10.00 21.19
C SER A 102 28.49 11.21 21.77
N LYS A 103 27.60 11.80 20.98
CA LYS A 103 26.71 12.89 21.37
C LYS A 103 25.27 12.44 21.25
N CYS A 104 24.38 12.93 22.10
CA CYS A 104 22.95 12.65 22.03
C CYS A 104 22.13 13.94 22.10
N CYS A 105 21.11 14.04 21.26
CA CYS A 105 20.02 15.00 21.41
C CYS A 105 18.72 14.21 21.55
N ILE A 106 18.00 14.45 22.64
CA ILE A 106 16.65 13.91 22.82
C ILE A 106 15.69 14.88 22.17
N THR A 107 14.74 14.35 21.44
CA THR A 107 13.68 15.08 20.74
C THR A 107 12.32 14.53 21.15
N GLU A 108 11.24 15.24 20.81
CA GLU A 108 9.87 14.78 21.05
C GLU A 108 9.62 13.40 20.46
N GLY A 109 10.25 13.10 19.31
CA GLY A 109 10.05 11.84 18.61
C GLY A 109 11.12 10.77 18.84
N GLY A 110 12.14 11.01 19.66
CA GLY A 110 13.16 10.01 19.94
C GLY A 110 14.55 10.59 20.15
N HIS A 111 15.57 9.75 20.05
CA HIS A 111 16.96 10.15 20.30
C HIS A 111 17.72 10.17 18.98
N ILE A 112 18.57 11.16 18.80
CA ILE A 112 19.54 11.21 17.70
C ILE A 112 20.93 11.18 18.33
N HIS A 113 21.71 10.16 17.98
CA HIS A 113 23.10 10.04 18.41
C HIS A 113 24.03 10.47 17.28
N SER A 114 25.19 11.03 17.62
CA SER A 114 26.28 11.28 16.68
C SER A 114 27.57 10.66 17.19
N MET A 115 28.17 9.77 16.40
CA MET A 115 29.45 9.11 16.69
C MET A 115 30.37 9.24 15.47
N GLY A 116 31.60 9.71 15.67
CA GLY A 116 32.56 9.89 14.57
C GLY A 116 32.09 10.88 13.49
N GLY A 117 31.28 11.88 13.86
CA GLY A 117 30.72 12.86 12.92
C GLY A 117 29.51 12.36 12.12
N VAL A 118 29.04 11.12 12.33
CA VAL A 118 27.85 10.56 11.69
C VAL A 118 26.72 10.53 12.70
N ALA A 119 25.59 11.15 12.36
CA ALA A 119 24.39 11.10 13.18
C ALA A 119 23.40 10.04 12.69
N GLU A 120 22.77 9.34 13.63
CA GLU A 120 21.75 8.33 13.38
C GLU A 120 20.61 8.38 14.42
N PRO A 121 19.38 8.00 14.05
CA PRO A 121 18.34 7.67 15.00
C PRO A 121 18.80 6.58 15.96
N TYR A 122 18.51 6.74 17.23
CA TYR A 122 18.98 5.83 18.27
C TYR A 122 17.83 5.37 19.16
N PRO A 123 17.69 4.06 19.43
CA PRO A 123 16.65 3.57 20.32
C PRO A 123 16.81 4.13 21.74
N ALA A 124 15.74 4.72 22.29
CA ALA A 124 15.75 5.39 23.59
C ALA A 124 16.16 4.45 24.75
N GLU A 125 15.80 3.18 24.65
CA GLU A 125 16.14 2.12 25.59
C GLU A 125 17.64 1.78 25.58
N ARG A 126 18.35 2.03 24.47
CA ARG A 126 19.79 1.84 24.35
C ARG A 126 20.60 3.08 24.69
N CYS A 127 19.95 4.24 24.75
CA CYS A 127 20.63 5.52 25.02
C CYS A 127 21.27 5.49 26.42
N ILE A 128 22.52 5.95 26.54
CA ILE A 128 23.27 5.96 27.81
C ILE A 128 23.30 7.34 28.48
N VAL A 129 22.50 8.29 28.00
CA VAL A 129 22.42 9.64 28.60
C VAL A 129 21.90 9.55 30.04
N PRO A 130 22.56 10.20 31.02
CA PRO A 130 22.17 10.10 32.44
C PRO A 130 20.76 10.62 32.72
N TYR A 131 20.34 11.66 32.00
CA TYR A 131 19.03 12.27 32.13
C TYR A 131 18.23 12.10 30.84
N LYS A 132 17.17 11.27 30.92
CA LYS A 132 16.24 11.00 29.82
C LYS A 132 14.89 11.66 30.12
N PRO A 133 14.70 12.96 29.83
CA PRO A 133 13.40 13.57 29.95
C PRO A 133 12.40 12.78 29.10
N VAL A 134 11.26 12.46 29.71
CA VAL A 134 10.17 11.80 29.00
C VAL A 134 9.51 12.85 28.12
N ALA A 135 9.36 12.55 26.83
CA ALA A 135 8.59 13.40 25.94
C ALA A 135 7.18 13.61 26.51
N PRO A 136 6.63 14.83 26.42
CA PRO A 136 5.27 15.08 26.91
C PRO A 136 4.30 14.09 26.24
N PRO A 137 3.35 13.50 27.00
CA PRO A 137 2.47 12.42 26.52
C PRO A 137 1.56 12.83 25.35
N ARG A 138 1.49 14.12 25.03
CA ARG A 138 0.97 14.66 23.78
C ARG A 138 2.08 15.52 23.19
N PRO A 139 2.87 15.05 22.20
CA PRO A 139 3.74 15.96 21.45
C PRO A 139 2.83 17.10 20.95
N PHE A 140 3.19 18.33 21.32
CA PHE A 140 2.22 19.41 21.38
C PHE A 140 1.67 19.76 20.00
N GLY A 141 0.35 19.64 19.86
CA GLY A 141 -0.41 20.10 18.70
C GLY A 141 -0.49 19.10 17.55
N ILE A 142 -1.62 19.11 16.85
CA ILE A 142 -1.83 18.48 15.53
C ILE A 142 -1.08 19.31 14.45
N GLY A 143 0.05 19.92 14.82
CA GLY A 143 0.90 20.56 13.84
C GLY A 143 1.41 19.52 12.84
N PRO A 144 1.89 19.95 11.66
CA PRO A 144 2.62 19.05 10.78
C PRO A 144 3.73 18.36 11.59
N GLY A 145 3.62 17.03 11.78
CA GLY A 145 4.50 16.24 12.65
C GLY A 145 3.81 15.48 13.81
N GLY A 146 2.56 15.81 14.15
CA GLY A 146 1.78 15.12 15.20
C GLY A 146 1.29 13.73 14.80
N LEU A 147 2.20 12.76 14.67
CA LEU A 147 1.87 11.36 14.40
C LEU A 147 1.06 10.78 15.59
N PRO A 148 -0.07 10.09 15.34
CA PRO A 148 -0.72 9.30 16.39
C PRO A 148 0.26 8.29 17.00
N ALA A 149 0.09 7.93 18.27
CA ALA A 149 1.07 7.14 19.03
C ALA A 149 1.58 5.88 18.29
N LEU A 150 0.69 5.12 17.66
CA LEU A 150 1.07 3.91 16.90
C LEU A 150 1.85 4.24 15.61
N PHE A 151 1.52 5.34 14.93
CA PHE A 151 2.28 5.80 13.77
C PHE A 151 3.64 6.35 14.17
N HIS A 152 3.70 7.07 15.29
CA HIS A 152 4.94 7.56 15.85
C HIS A 152 5.86 6.40 16.25
N GLN A 153 5.34 5.43 17.00
CA GLN A 153 6.08 4.22 17.35
C GLN A 153 6.65 3.54 16.10
N ARG A 154 5.82 3.34 15.08
CA ARG A 154 6.27 2.70 13.84
C ARG A 154 7.32 3.52 13.10
N TRP A 155 7.16 4.83 13.03
CA TRP A 155 8.12 5.71 12.38
C TRP A 155 9.49 5.63 13.06
N VAL A 156 9.52 5.58 14.41
CA VAL A 156 10.76 5.41 15.18
C VAL A 156 11.42 4.06 14.86
N GLU A 157 10.66 2.96 14.80
CA GLU A 157 11.20 1.66 14.38
C GLU A 157 11.87 1.77 13.00
N LEU A 158 11.17 2.36 12.03
CA LEU A 158 11.65 2.52 10.64
C LEU A 158 12.85 3.46 10.50
N SER A 159 13.07 4.37 11.46
CA SER A 159 14.22 5.28 11.45
C SER A 159 15.56 4.54 11.61
N THR A 160 15.52 3.33 12.19
CA THR A 160 16.69 2.46 12.35
C THR A 160 16.84 1.44 11.22
N VAL A 161 15.82 1.28 10.38
CA VAL A 161 15.84 0.34 9.25
C VAL A 161 16.43 1.02 8.02
N ARG A 162 17.25 0.28 7.28
CA ARG A 162 17.89 0.74 6.04
C ARG A 162 17.28 0.01 4.83
N HIS A 163 17.00 0.78 3.79
CA HIS A 163 16.73 0.25 2.46
C HIS A 163 18.03 -0.30 1.83
N PRO A 164 17.98 -1.24 0.86
CA PRO A 164 19.18 -1.77 0.19
C PRO A 164 20.10 -0.71 -0.44
N SER A 165 19.61 0.50 -0.70
CA SER A 165 20.43 1.64 -1.15
C SER A 165 21.28 2.28 -0.04
N GLY A 166 21.18 1.81 1.20
CA GLY A 166 21.84 2.39 2.38
C GLY A 166 21.10 3.58 3.01
N LYS A 167 20.03 4.09 2.40
CA LYS A 167 19.19 5.15 2.98
C LYS A 167 18.28 4.60 4.07
N MET A 168 17.91 5.43 5.04
CA MET A 168 16.91 5.03 6.04
C MET A 168 15.52 4.99 5.41
N ILE A 169 14.65 4.11 5.90
CA ILE A 169 13.27 4.04 5.39
C ILE A 169 12.56 5.39 5.59
N VAL A 170 12.77 6.06 6.73
CA VAL A 170 12.19 7.38 6.99
C VAL A 170 12.71 8.48 6.04
N GLU A 171 13.94 8.36 5.53
CA GLU A 171 14.46 9.26 4.49
C GLU A 171 13.79 9.01 3.15
N MET A 172 13.46 7.74 2.85
CA MET A 172 12.70 7.36 1.65
C MET A 172 11.25 7.84 1.72
N LEU A 173 10.66 7.88 2.92
CA LEU A 173 9.32 8.46 3.15
C LEU A 173 9.30 9.97 2.95
N GLY A 174 10.35 10.69 3.37
CA GLY A 174 10.40 12.15 3.27
C GLY A 174 9.53 12.85 4.31
N LEU A 175 9.04 14.06 4.00
CA LEU A 175 8.33 14.88 4.97
C LEU A 175 6.91 14.37 5.25
N PRO A 176 6.44 14.44 6.52
CA PRO A 176 5.04 14.17 6.85
C PRO A 176 4.11 15.18 6.19
N ARG A 177 2.93 14.74 5.73
CA ARG A 177 1.91 15.59 5.11
C ARG A 177 0.64 15.67 5.94
N ASP A 178 -0.08 14.57 6.07
CA ASP A 178 -1.40 14.56 6.71
C ASP A 178 -1.81 13.15 7.12
N LEU A 179 -2.67 13.10 8.13
CA LEU A 179 -3.39 11.93 8.59
C LEU A 179 -4.81 11.96 8.00
N SER A 180 -5.25 10.85 7.43
CA SER A 180 -6.64 10.68 7.01
C SER A 180 -7.16 9.31 7.42
N ASP A 181 -8.47 9.19 7.63
CA ASP A 181 -9.10 7.88 7.70
C ASP A 181 -9.02 7.19 6.33
N ASN A 182 -9.04 5.85 6.32
CA ASN A 182 -9.14 5.09 5.07
C ASN A 182 -10.54 4.46 4.94
N ALA A 183 -11.04 4.34 3.71
CA ALA A 183 -12.42 3.88 3.46
C ALA A 183 -12.70 2.43 3.93
N CYS A 184 -11.64 1.64 4.13
CA CYS A 184 -11.73 0.24 4.56
C CYS A 184 -11.60 0.07 6.09
N GLY A 185 -11.54 1.18 6.84
CA GLY A 185 -11.31 1.21 8.28
C GLY A 185 -9.83 1.32 8.64
N GLY A 186 -9.57 2.06 9.72
CA GLY A 186 -8.21 2.48 10.07
C GLY A 186 -7.87 3.86 9.53
N GLN A 187 -6.58 4.17 9.51
CA GLN A 187 -5.99 5.44 9.16
C GLN A 187 -4.78 5.25 8.25
N LYS A 188 -4.50 6.27 7.45
CA LYS A 188 -3.26 6.40 6.68
C LYS A 188 -2.60 7.73 7.00
N PHE A 189 -1.28 7.72 7.16
CA PHE A 189 -0.48 8.92 7.29
C PHE A 189 0.41 9.05 6.06
N ARG A 190 0.24 10.15 5.33
CA ARG A 190 0.92 10.42 4.08
C ARG A 190 2.25 11.12 4.30
N PHE A 191 3.25 10.68 3.56
CA PHE A 191 4.54 11.33 3.40
C PHE A 191 4.79 11.63 1.91
N ASP A 192 5.87 12.33 1.61
CA ASP A 192 6.24 12.69 0.23
C ASP A 192 6.53 11.49 -0.68
N GLY A 193 7.17 10.45 -0.14
CA GLY A 193 7.65 9.27 -0.86
C GLY A 193 7.03 7.95 -0.39
N GLY A 194 5.99 8.01 0.45
CA GLY A 194 5.33 6.81 0.95
C GLY A 194 4.20 7.08 1.93
N HIS A 195 3.54 6.01 2.37
CA HIS A 195 2.48 6.05 3.38
C HIS A 195 2.81 5.09 4.54
N LEU A 196 2.34 5.45 5.73
CA LEU A 196 2.07 4.51 6.81
C LEU A 196 0.57 4.21 6.80
N VAL A 197 0.18 2.93 6.89
CA VAL A 197 -1.24 2.53 6.82
C VAL A 197 -1.53 1.45 7.85
N ASN A 198 -2.48 1.68 8.74
CA ASN A 198 -2.95 0.65 9.65
C ASN A 198 -4.21 -0.03 9.09
N ILE A 199 -4.43 -1.30 9.47
CA ILE A 199 -5.65 -2.04 9.13
C ILE A 199 -6.80 -1.57 10.03
N ASN A 200 -6.48 -1.23 11.27
CA ASN A 200 -7.42 -0.61 12.19
C ASN A 200 -6.68 0.33 13.15
N ASN A 201 -7.42 1.16 13.88
CA ASN A 201 -6.87 2.15 14.81
C ASN A 201 -6.13 1.56 16.02
N GLN A 202 -6.04 0.23 16.12
CA GLN A 202 -5.36 -0.49 17.19
C GLN A 202 -4.10 -1.22 16.70
N SER A 203 -3.94 -1.41 15.39
CA SER A 203 -2.78 -2.07 14.78
C SER A 203 -1.65 -1.09 14.49
N LEU A 204 -0.40 -1.55 14.60
CA LEU A 204 0.74 -0.81 14.06
C LEU A 204 0.58 -0.65 12.53
N PRO A 205 0.90 0.52 11.97
CA PRO A 205 0.82 0.73 10.54
C PRO A 205 1.94 -0.02 9.79
N TYR A 206 1.63 -0.47 8.58
CA TYR A 206 2.60 -0.95 7.60
C TYR A 206 3.14 0.21 6.79
N VAL A 207 4.40 0.11 6.38
CA VAL A 207 5.05 1.11 5.52
C VAL A 207 5.04 0.67 4.06
N ILE A 208 4.65 1.59 3.18
CA ILE A 208 4.69 1.42 1.73
C ILE A 208 5.39 2.64 1.13
N TYR A 209 6.48 2.42 0.43
CA TYR A 209 7.36 3.47 -0.10
C TYR A 209 7.98 3.06 -1.44
N GLY A 210 8.75 3.97 -2.06
CA GLY A 210 9.48 3.69 -3.30
C GLY A 210 8.59 3.27 -4.47
N GLU A 211 9.09 2.37 -5.33
CA GLU A 211 8.40 1.97 -6.57
C GLU A 211 7.07 1.26 -6.33
N ILE A 212 7.00 0.43 -5.27
CA ILE A 212 5.76 -0.23 -4.86
C ILE A 212 4.70 0.83 -4.51
N TRP A 213 5.08 1.86 -3.75
CA TRP A 213 4.19 2.97 -3.43
C TRP A 213 3.77 3.77 -4.65
N TYR A 214 4.67 4.08 -5.59
CA TYR A 214 4.30 4.81 -6.81
C TYR A 214 3.24 4.06 -7.62
N LEU A 215 3.42 2.75 -7.82
CA LEU A 215 2.42 1.94 -8.50
C LEU A 215 1.11 1.92 -7.71
N TRP A 216 1.14 1.57 -6.42
CA TRP A 216 -0.06 1.51 -5.58
C TRP A 216 -0.81 2.85 -5.53
N LYS A 217 -0.09 3.97 -5.48
CA LYS A 217 -0.64 5.33 -5.55
C LYS A 217 -1.30 5.61 -6.89
N SER A 218 -0.66 5.23 -7.99
CA SER A 218 -1.24 5.40 -9.34
C SER A 218 -2.53 4.60 -9.55
N LEU A 219 -2.73 3.55 -8.75
CA LEU A 219 -3.91 2.69 -8.80
C LEU A 219 -5.02 3.13 -7.83
N GLY A 220 -4.80 4.16 -7.00
CA GLY A 220 -5.80 4.69 -6.08
C GLY A 220 -5.55 4.42 -4.59
N THR A 221 -4.38 3.90 -4.21
CA THR A 221 -3.98 3.63 -2.81
C THR A 221 -4.95 2.65 -2.09
N THR A 222 -5.32 2.94 -0.83
CA THR A 222 -6.28 2.17 -0.03
C THR A 222 -7.68 2.14 -0.64
N ASP A 223 -7.95 3.08 -1.53
CA ASP A 223 -9.27 3.27 -2.13
C ASP A 223 -9.37 2.49 -3.46
N SER A 224 -8.32 1.75 -3.83
CA SER A 224 -8.25 0.86 -4.99
C SER A 224 -8.60 -0.59 -4.65
N GLY A 225 -8.80 -1.43 -5.67
CA GLY A 225 -9.03 -2.88 -5.48
C GLY A 225 -7.84 -3.64 -4.88
N TRP A 226 -6.65 -3.03 -4.76
CA TRP A 226 -5.55 -3.59 -3.96
C TRP A 226 -5.82 -3.49 -2.46
N GLY A 227 -6.57 -2.49 -2.02
CA GLY A 227 -6.86 -2.25 -0.61
C GLY A 227 -5.62 -1.84 0.20
N ARG A 228 -5.63 -2.22 1.48
CA ARG A 228 -4.58 -1.88 2.45
C ARG A 228 -3.39 -2.83 2.35
N PRO A 229 -2.18 -2.38 2.75
CA PRO A 229 -1.06 -3.29 2.95
C PRO A 229 -1.29 -4.20 4.15
N LEU A 230 -0.80 -5.43 4.04
CA LEU A 230 -0.82 -6.47 5.08
C LEU A 230 0.58 -6.81 5.58
N THR A 231 1.61 -6.37 4.86
CA THR A 231 3.01 -6.49 5.23
C THR A 231 3.72 -5.21 4.84
N ASP A 232 4.84 -4.94 5.50
CA ASP A 232 5.84 -4.06 4.92
C ASP A 232 6.46 -4.70 3.67
N GLU A 233 7.36 -3.98 3.03
CA GLU A 233 8.18 -4.52 1.95
C GLU A 233 9.11 -5.64 2.46
N GLN A 234 9.07 -6.77 1.78
CA GLN A 234 9.85 -7.98 2.05
C GLN A 234 10.82 -8.25 0.90
N GLU A 235 11.99 -8.80 1.20
CA GLU A 235 12.88 -9.34 0.17
C GLU A 235 12.33 -10.65 -0.40
N LEU A 236 12.55 -10.86 -1.71
CA LEU A 236 12.22 -12.09 -2.42
C LEU A 236 13.52 -12.87 -2.71
N GLU A 237 13.40 -14.20 -2.83
CA GLU A 237 14.54 -15.08 -3.10
C GLU A 237 15.23 -14.81 -4.45
N ASP A 238 14.51 -14.20 -5.40
CA ASP A 238 15.00 -13.83 -6.72
C ASP A 238 15.62 -12.42 -6.76
N GLY A 239 15.86 -11.80 -5.60
CA GLY A 239 16.43 -10.46 -5.47
C GLY A 239 15.42 -9.32 -5.71
N GLY A 240 14.15 -9.66 -5.94
CA GLY A 240 13.05 -8.69 -5.93
C GLY A 240 12.64 -8.28 -4.52
N ARG A 241 11.64 -7.39 -4.47
CA ARG A 241 10.98 -6.99 -3.23
C ARG A 241 9.48 -7.06 -3.40
N CYS A 242 8.73 -7.27 -2.33
CA CYS A 242 7.28 -7.45 -2.39
C CYS A 242 6.57 -6.85 -1.18
N SER A 243 5.44 -6.18 -1.42
CA SER A 243 4.46 -5.89 -0.39
C SER A 243 3.17 -6.65 -0.68
N VAL A 244 2.60 -7.24 0.36
CA VAL A 244 1.32 -7.96 0.30
C VAL A 244 0.19 -6.98 0.64
N PHE A 245 -0.87 -6.99 -0.16
CA PHE A 245 -2.07 -6.19 0.02
C PHE A 245 -3.31 -7.09 0.08
N GLU A 246 -4.45 -6.53 0.48
CA GLU A 246 -5.74 -7.23 0.54
C GLU A 246 -6.13 -7.86 -0.80
N GLY A 247 -5.90 -7.14 -1.90
CA GLY A 247 -6.28 -7.54 -3.25
C GLY A 247 -5.20 -8.28 -4.05
N GLY A 248 -4.02 -8.52 -3.49
CA GLY A 248 -2.91 -9.17 -4.19
C GLY A 248 -1.55 -8.65 -3.73
N HIS A 249 -0.47 -8.97 -4.45
CA HIS A 249 0.88 -8.53 -4.10
C HIS A 249 1.45 -7.57 -5.15
N ILE A 250 2.30 -6.62 -4.75
CA ILE A 250 3.05 -5.78 -5.67
C ILE A 250 4.53 -6.09 -5.47
N HIS A 251 5.21 -6.46 -6.55
CA HIS A 251 6.64 -6.75 -6.54
C HIS A 251 7.41 -5.58 -7.18
N SER A 252 8.67 -5.39 -6.78
CA SER A 252 9.62 -4.47 -7.41
C SER A 252 10.91 -5.20 -7.78
N TYR A 253 11.30 -5.10 -9.04
CA TYR A 253 12.52 -5.66 -9.60
C TYR A 253 13.29 -4.58 -10.36
N GLY A 254 14.56 -4.35 -10.02
CA GLY A 254 15.41 -3.39 -10.74
C GLY A 254 14.81 -1.98 -10.87
N GLY A 255 14.04 -1.54 -9.88
CA GLY A 255 13.36 -0.23 -9.92
C GLY A 255 12.03 -0.21 -10.68
N ILE A 256 11.49 -1.36 -11.08
CA ILE A 256 10.19 -1.46 -11.77
C ILE A 256 9.23 -2.20 -10.85
N ALA A 257 8.11 -1.57 -10.50
CA ALA A 257 7.04 -2.21 -9.74
C ALA A 257 5.96 -2.79 -10.67
N GLN A 258 5.45 -3.97 -10.33
CA GLN A 258 4.37 -4.64 -11.04
C GLN A 258 3.50 -5.41 -10.04
N GLY A 259 2.19 -5.46 -10.29
CA GLY A 259 1.26 -6.30 -9.54
C GLY A 259 1.37 -7.77 -9.91
N PHE A 260 1.31 -8.64 -8.91
CA PHE A 260 1.37 -10.09 -9.03
C PHE A 260 0.16 -10.74 -8.35
N PRO A 261 -0.42 -11.79 -8.97
CA PRO A 261 -1.37 -12.65 -8.29
C PRO A 261 -0.73 -13.31 -7.06
N ALA A 262 -1.50 -13.49 -5.99
CA ALA A 262 -1.01 -13.99 -4.71
C ALA A 262 -0.35 -15.38 -4.83
N GLU A 263 -0.86 -16.21 -5.73
CA GLU A 263 -0.38 -17.56 -6.04
C GLU A 263 0.99 -17.59 -6.73
N ARG A 264 1.40 -16.50 -7.40
CA ARG A 264 2.71 -16.41 -8.09
C ARG A 264 3.79 -15.76 -7.25
N CYS A 265 3.44 -15.25 -6.08
CA CYS A 265 4.40 -14.58 -5.22
C CYS A 265 5.29 -15.59 -4.49
N THR A 266 6.56 -15.26 -4.31
CA THR A 266 7.55 -16.08 -3.58
C THR A 266 7.87 -15.51 -2.18
N ALA A 267 7.20 -14.44 -1.75
CA ALA A 267 7.43 -13.82 -0.44
C ALA A 267 7.27 -14.83 0.70
N ARG A 268 8.15 -14.77 1.70
CA ARG A 268 8.15 -15.71 2.82
C ARG A 268 6.89 -15.59 3.68
N TYR A 269 6.40 -14.37 3.91
CA TYR A 269 5.21 -14.11 4.70
C TYR A 269 4.07 -13.56 3.82
N LYS A 270 3.01 -14.36 3.66
CA LYS A 270 1.84 -14.05 2.84
C LYS A 270 0.57 -14.12 3.71
N PRO A 271 0.31 -13.12 4.56
CA PRO A 271 -0.91 -13.11 5.34
C PRO A 271 -2.11 -13.09 4.38
N VAL A 272 -3.05 -13.99 4.61
CA VAL A 272 -4.35 -13.97 3.91
C VAL A 272 -5.28 -13.11 4.74
N THR A 273 -5.90 -12.10 4.12
CA THR A 273 -6.94 -11.34 4.82
C THR A 273 -8.12 -12.22 5.14
N ARG A 274 -8.64 -12.08 6.36
CA ARG A 274 -10.07 -12.32 6.59
C ARG A 274 -10.79 -11.28 5.75
N ALA A 275 -11.60 -11.71 4.80
CA ALA A 275 -12.24 -10.86 3.79
C ALA A 275 -12.88 -9.60 4.41
N VAL A 276 -12.09 -8.52 4.52
CA VAL A 276 -12.62 -7.18 4.74
C VAL A 276 -12.73 -6.59 3.36
N VAL A 277 -13.97 -6.44 2.98
CA VAL A 277 -14.39 -6.42 1.60
C VAL A 277 -14.28 -4.97 1.12
N TRP A 278 -13.21 -4.59 0.43
CA TRP A 278 -13.09 -3.28 -0.23
C TRP A 278 -14.38 -3.02 -1.00
N ASN A 279 -15.14 -1.97 -0.64
CA ASN A 279 -16.46 -1.67 -1.22
C ASN A 279 -17.45 -2.84 -1.29
N GLN A 280 -17.34 -3.85 -0.42
CA GLN A 280 -18.11 -5.10 -0.52
C GLN A 280 -17.82 -5.93 -1.78
N MET A 281 -16.72 -5.68 -2.48
CA MET A 281 -16.19 -6.52 -3.56
C MET A 281 -15.59 -7.85 -3.05
N PRO A 282 -16.17 -9.01 -3.39
CA PRO A 282 -15.68 -10.31 -2.94
C PRO A 282 -14.22 -10.59 -3.33
N PRO A 283 -13.52 -11.48 -2.61
CA PRO A 283 -12.12 -11.80 -2.91
C PRO A 283 -11.85 -12.24 -4.36
N SER A 284 -12.77 -12.98 -5.00
CA SER A 284 -12.61 -13.36 -6.41
C SER A 284 -12.59 -12.16 -7.35
N PHE A 285 -13.46 -11.17 -7.10
CA PHE A 285 -13.52 -9.92 -7.85
C PHE A 285 -12.30 -9.04 -7.61
N GLN A 286 -11.82 -8.94 -6.37
CA GLN A 286 -10.60 -8.21 -6.05
C GLN A 286 -9.38 -8.80 -6.77
N ARG A 287 -9.22 -10.13 -6.71
CA ARG A 287 -8.13 -10.82 -7.44
C ARG A 287 -8.19 -10.52 -8.93
N LYS A 288 -9.37 -10.61 -9.55
CA LYS A 288 -9.54 -10.32 -10.98
C LYS A 288 -9.24 -8.86 -11.31
N TRP A 289 -9.72 -7.93 -10.49
CA TRP A 289 -9.45 -6.52 -10.64
C TRP A 289 -7.93 -6.24 -10.57
N SER A 290 -7.22 -6.84 -9.62
CA SER A 290 -5.75 -6.69 -9.48
C SER A 290 -4.99 -7.23 -10.69
N GLN A 291 -5.45 -8.35 -11.28
CA GLN A 291 -4.91 -8.84 -12.56
C GLN A 291 -5.12 -7.82 -13.69
N PHE A 292 -6.29 -7.18 -13.76
CA PHE A 292 -6.60 -6.17 -14.76
C PHE A 292 -5.95 -4.81 -14.53
N ALA A 293 -5.55 -4.50 -13.30
CA ALA A 293 -4.84 -3.28 -12.98
C ALA A 293 -3.48 -3.21 -13.69
N VAL A 294 -2.86 -4.36 -13.95
CA VAL A 294 -1.56 -4.48 -14.63
C VAL A 294 -1.66 -4.85 -16.10
N MET A 295 -2.83 -5.27 -16.57
CA MET A 295 -3.03 -5.64 -17.97
C MET A 295 -3.31 -4.40 -18.83
N ILE A 296 -2.37 -4.05 -19.71
CA ILE A 296 -2.54 -2.93 -20.66
C ILE A 296 -3.32 -3.42 -21.87
N GLN A 297 -4.42 -2.73 -22.17
CA GLN A 297 -5.17 -2.93 -23.39
C GLN A 297 -4.40 -2.26 -24.56
N PRO A 298 -3.99 -3.01 -25.60
CA PRO A 298 -3.05 -2.50 -26.62
C PRO A 298 -3.56 -1.30 -27.43
N LEU A 299 -4.86 -1.25 -27.76
CA LEU A 299 -5.45 -0.22 -28.61
C LEU A 299 -5.64 1.12 -27.87
N ALA A 300 -6.08 1.07 -26.63
CA ALA A 300 -6.35 2.20 -25.76
C ALA A 300 -5.10 2.68 -25.02
N ARG A 301 -4.06 1.83 -24.92
CA ARG A 301 -2.83 2.06 -24.15
C ARG A 301 -3.13 2.46 -22.69
N LYS A 302 -4.16 1.82 -22.12
CA LYS A 302 -4.64 2.00 -20.75
C LYS A 302 -4.73 0.65 -20.08
N SER A 303 -4.62 0.59 -18.76
CA SER A 303 -4.93 -0.66 -18.06
C SER A 303 -6.43 -0.98 -18.18
N VAL A 304 -6.80 -2.26 -18.08
CA VAL A 304 -8.21 -2.65 -18.14
C VAL A 304 -9.00 -2.03 -16.99
N VAL A 305 -8.40 -1.86 -15.81
CA VAL A 305 -9.02 -1.13 -14.69
C VAL A 305 -9.31 0.33 -15.04
N GLN A 306 -8.40 1.02 -15.73
CA GLN A 306 -8.66 2.40 -16.19
C GLN A 306 -9.82 2.45 -17.20
N LEU A 307 -10.05 1.37 -17.95
CA LEU A 307 -11.18 1.26 -18.87
C LEU A 307 -12.49 0.87 -18.17
N LEU A 308 -12.42 0.11 -17.07
CA LEU A 308 -13.58 -0.17 -16.20
C LEU A 308 -14.04 1.13 -15.50
N GLY A 309 -13.11 1.99 -15.10
CA GLY A 309 -13.40 3.22 -14.36
C GLY A 309 -13.53 2.98 -12.85
N GLU A 310 -14.06 3.97 -12.13
CA GLU A 310 -14.28 3.86 -10.68
C GLU A 310 -15.42 2.88 -10.36
N PRO A 311 -15.36 2.16 -9.23
CA PRO A 311 -16.46 1.32 -8.76
C PRO A 311 -17.70 2.18 -8.47
N TRP A 312 -18.86 1.80 -9.01
CA TRP A 312 -20.09 2.60 -8.90
C TRP A 312 -21.09 2.01 -7.89
N HIS A 313 -21.25 0.69 -7.85
CA HIS A 313 -22.22 0.02 -6.99
C HIS A 313 -21.58 -1.07 -6.12
N ARG A 314 -22.33 -1.49 -5.10
CA ARG A 314 -22.05 -2.69 -4.30
C ARG A 314 -22.27 -3.94 -5.15
N LEU A 315 -21.73 -5.06 -4.66
CA LEU A 315 -22.00 -6.39 -5.20
C LEU A 315 -23.51 -6.63 -5.29
N ASN A 316 -23.99 -7.00 -6.48
CA ASN A 316 -25.38 -7.36 -6.71
C ASN A 316 -25.46 -8.81 -7.17
N ASP A 317 -26.50 -9.51 -6.73
CA ASP A 317 -26.84 -10.82 -7.27
C ASP A 317 -27.51 -10.63 -8.64
N ASN A 318 -27.24 -11.55 -9.57
CA ASN A 318 -27.96 -11.59 -10.82
C ASN A 318 -29.42 -12.05 -10.55
N PRO A 319 -30.44 -11.24 -10.88
CA PRO A 319 -31.82 -11.53 -10.50
C PRO A 319 -32.41 -12.76 -11.19
N LYS A 320 -31.83 -13.20 -12.32
CA LYS A 320 -32.39 -14.26 -13.18
C LYS A 320 -31.54 -15.52 -13.23
N LYS A 321 -30.25 -15.45 -12.89
CA LYS A 321 -29.28 -16.56 -13.02
C LYS A 321 -28.37 -16.59 -11.81
N PRO A 322 -27.75 -17.75 -11.48
CA PRO A 322 -26.66 -17.75 -10.53
C PRO A 322 -25.51 -16.86 -11.05
N GLY A 323 -24.78 -16.26 -10.12
CA GLY A 323 -23.73 -15.30 -10.38
C GLY A 323 -23.96 -13.98 -9.66
N GLN A 324 -22.85 -13.33 -9.35
CA GLN A 324 -22.81 -11.98 -8.82
C GLN A 324 -22.17 -11.05 -9.85
N TYR A 325 -22.41 -9.75 -9.75
CA TYR A 325 -21.73 -8.77 -10.58
C TYR A 325 -21.38 -7.52 -9.80
N PHE A 326 -20.33 -6.83 -10.27
CA PHE A 326 -19.80 -5.63 -9.66
C PHE A 326 -19.65 -4.53 -10.72
N HIS A 327 -20.39 -3.44 -10.56
CA HIS A 327 -20.41 -2.34 -11.53
C HIS A 327 -19.29 -1.34 -11.32
N PHE A 328 -18.75 -0.90 -12.44
CA PHE A 328 -17.88 0.26 -12.55
C PHE A 328 -18.55 1.30 -13.46
N LEU A 329 -18.07 2.53 -13.45
CA LEU A 329 -18.64 3.62 -14.26
C LEU A 329 -18.65 3.31 -15.77
N ALA A 330 -17.66 2.57 -16.27
CA ALA A 330 -17.48 2.25 -17.68
C ALA A 330 -17.34 0.74 -17.94
N GLY A 331 -17.76 -0.10 -16.99
CA GLY A 331 -17.71 -1.55 -17.18
C GLY A 331 -18.32 -2.38 -16.06
N LEU A 332 -18.11 -3.68 -16.15
CA LEU A 332 -18.72 -4.69 -15.29
C LEU A 332 -17.75 -5.85 -15.05
N LEU A 333 -17.68 -6.34 -13.82
CA LEU A 333 -17.17 -7.68 -13.52
C LEU A 333 -18.36 -8.60 -13.25
N VAL A 334 -18.33 -9.83 -13.77
CA VAL A 334 -19.42 -10.81 -13.63
C VAL A 334 -18.85 -12.17 -13.23
N SER A 335 -19.27 -12.68 -12.08
CA SER A 335 -19.05 -14.07 -11.68
C SER A 335 -20.21 -14.94 -12.16
N LEU A 336 -19.93 -16.16 -12.59
CA LEU A 336 -20.96 -17.14 -12.95
C LEU A 336 -21.50 -17.92 -11.72
N ASP A 337 -20.80 -17.81 -10.59
CA ASP A 337 -21.12 -18.53 -9.35
C ASP A 337 -21.70 -17.61 -8.27
N ASN A 338 -22.63 -18.15 -7.48
CA ASN A 338 -23.23 -17.51 -6.30
C ASN A 338 -22.51 -17.86 -4.98
N THR A 339 -21.38 -18.56 -5.03
CA THR A 339 -20.79 -19.21 -3.84
C THR A 339 -20.16 -18.24 -2.85
N GLU A 340 -19.94 -16.97 -3.21
CA GLU A 340 -19.33 -15.95 -2.36
C GLU A 340 -20.38 -15.05 -1.69
N ALA A 341 -21.37 -15.63 -1.00
CA ALA A 341 -22.19 -14.83 -0.09
C ALA A 341 -21.29 -14.26 1.03
N PRO A 342 -21.39 -12.94 1.36
CA PRO A 342 -20.60 -12.36 2.43
C PRO A 342 -20.90 -13.11 3.74
N GLN A 343 -19.85 -13.64 4.39
CA GLN A 343 -19.92 -14.54 5.55
C GLN A 343 -20.47 -13.89 6.85
N GLY A 344 -21.40 -12.94 6.75
CA GLY A 344 -21.98 -12.20 7.87
C GLY A 344 -23.20 -12.82 8.56
N GLY A 345 -23.69 -13.98 8.10
CA GLY A 345 -24.82 -14.69 8.71
C GLY A 345 -24.40 -16.07 9.22
N ARG A 346 -24.75 -16.38 10.49
CA ARG A 346 -24.52 -17.66 11.19
C ARG A 346 -24.21 -18.85 10.26
N GLN A 347 -22.97 -19.33 10.32
CA GLN A 347 -22.52 -20.55 9.64
C GLN A 347 -23.42 -21.73 10.04
N ALA A 348 -24.31 -22.15 9.13
CA ALA A 348 -24.88 -23.48 9.19
C ALA A 348 -23.76 -24.46 8.85
N TYR A 349 -23.55 -25.45 9.72
CA TYR A 349 -22.56 -26.51 9.54
C TYR A 349 -22.88 -27.29 8.25
N ILE A 350 -22.10 -27.07 7.19
CA ILE A 350 -22.13 -27.90 6.00
C ILE A 350 -21.17 -29.07 6.26
N PRO A 351 -21.65 -30.34 6.25
CA PRO A 351 -20.79 -31.49 6.48
C PRO A 351 -19.72 -31.60 5.38
N PRO A 352 -18.54 -32.16 5.69
CA PRO A 352 -17.45 -32.27 4.73
C PRO A 352 -17.81 -33.24 3.60
N ALA A 353 -18.26 -32.69 2.46
CA ALA A 353 -18.29 -33.42 1.21
C ALA A 353 -16.85 -33.50 0.65
N ARG A 354 -16.48 -34.69 0.17
CA ARG A 354 -15.19 -35.09 -0.44
C ARG A 354 -14.39 -33.93 -1.06
N SER A 355 -13.19 -33.72 -0.53
CA SER A 355 -12.36 -32.53 -0.63
C SER A 355 -11.10 -32.69 -1.51
N ASP A 356 -11.18 -33.43 -2.63
CA ASP A 356 -9.96 -33.73 -3.42
C ASP A 356 -9.86 -32.94 -4.74
N LEU A 357 -10.82 -32.09 -5.06
CA LEU A 357 -10.66 -31.06 -6.09
C LEU A 357 -10.77 -29.69 -5.41
N PRO A 358 -9.73 -28.83 -5.47
CA PRO A 358 -9.89 -27.44 -5.07
C PRO A 358 -11.05 -26.90 -5.91
N PHE A 359 -12.13 -26.46 -5.26
CA PHE A 359 -13.18 -25.71 -5.94
C PHE A 359 -12.49 -24.49 -6.56
N GLU A 360 -12.19 -24.58 -7.85
CA GLU A 360 -11.65 -23.49 -8.63
C GLU A 360 -12.82 -22.53 -8.80
N LEU A 361 -12.99 -21.63 -7.82
CA LEU A 361 -13.97 -20.55 -7.86
C LEU A 361 -13.91 -19.92 -9.24
N THR A 362 -15.02 -19.98 -9.98
CA THR A 362 -15.04 -19.46 -11.35
C THR A 362 -14.68 -17.99 -11.29
N GLN A 363 -13.54 -17.63 -11.90
CA GLN A 363 -13.06 -16.27 -11.85
C GLN A 363 -14.06 -15.34 -12.56
N PRO A 364 -14.33 -14.14 -12.04
CA PRO A 364 -15.23 -13.21 -12.70
C PRO A 364 -14.63 -12.73 -14.03
N PHE A 365 -15.49 -12.40 -14.98
CA PHE A 365 -15.13 -11.88 -16.30
C PHE A 365 -15.38 -10.39 -16.41
N ALA A 366 -14.48 -9.64 -17.07
CA ALA A 366 -14.67 -8.21 -17.31
C ALA A 366 -15.32 -7.91 -18.65
N ILE A 367 -16.25 -6.96 -18.64
CA ILE A 367 -16.85 -6.33 -19.82
C ILE A 367 -16.58 -4.83 -19.69
N TYR A 368 -15.92 -4.22 -20.67
CA TYR A 368 -15.55 -2.79 -20.64
C TYR A 368 -15.56 -2.15 -22.05
N GLY A 369 -15.40 -0.83 -22.11
CA GLY A 369 -15.25 -0.10 -23.36
C GLY A 369 -16.44 -0.24 -24.34
N PRO A 370 -16.21 -0.21 -25.67
CA PRO A 370 -17.29 -0.29 -26.65
C PRO A 370 -18.13 -1.57 -26.55
N ILE A 371 -17.52 -2.71 -26.18
CA ILE A 371 -18.25 -3.97 -25.96
C ILE A 371 -19.22 -3.80 -24.79
N TYR A 372 -18.82 -3.14 -23.71
CA TYR A 372 -19.72 -2.84 -22.59
C TYR A 372 -20.86 -1.90 -22.98
N GLU A 373 -20.59 -0.87 -23.78
CA GLU A 373 -21.63 0.04 -24.26
C GLU A 373 -22.67 -0.69 -25.11
N PHE A 374 -22.22 -1.56 -26.02
CA PHE A 374 -23.09 -2.43 -26.81
C PHE A 374 -23.88 -3.38 -25.91
N PHE A 375 -23.20 -4.08 -25.00
CA PHE A 375 -23.82 -4.99 -24.03
C PHE A 375 -24.92 -4.29 -23.22
N ARG A 376 -24.66 -3.09 -22.71
CA ARG A 376 -25.64 -2.28 -21.97
C ARG A 376 -26.83 -1.87 -22.84
N LYS A 377 -26.60 -1.50 -24.11
CA LYS A 377 -27.66 -1.19 -25.08
C LYS A 377 -28.57 -2.40 -25.34
N GLU A 378 -27.99 -3.59 -25.33
CA GLU A 378 -28.69 -4.87 -25.46
C GLU A 378 -29.30 -5.37 -24.13
N GLN A 379 -29.53 -4.47 -23.16
CA GLN A 379 -30.13 -4.76 -21.83
C GLN A 379 -29.24 -5.57 -20.87
N GLY A 380 -27.93 -5.63 -21.14
CA GLY A 380 -26.93 -6.19 -20.23
C GLY A 380 -27.16 -7.66 -19.87
N LEU A 381 -27.01 -8.01 -18.58
CA LEU A 381 -27.14 -9.38 -18.08
C LEU A 381 -28.54 -9.99 -18.28
N GLU A 382 -29.55 -9.13 -18.42
CA GLU A 382 -30.93 -9.54 -18.68
C GLU A 382 -31.27 -9.63 -20.17
N GLY A 383 -30.34 -9.15 -21.01
CA GLY A 383 -30.45 -9.10 -22.44
C GLY A 383 -30.26 -10.43 -23.13
N ARG A 384 -30.38 -10.40 -24.47
CA ARG A 384 -30.21 -11.59 -25.32
C ARG A 384 -28.82 -12.19 -25.28
N LEU A 385 -27.79 -11.39 -24.95
CA LEU A 385 -26.42 -11.86 -24.85
C LEU A 385 -26.20 -12.70 -23.58
N GLY A 386 -26.84 -12.36 -22.46
CA GLY A 386 -26.67 -13.08 -21.18
C GLY A 386 -25.33 -12.79 -20.50
N ARG A 387 -24.80 -13.78 -19.78
CA ARG A 387 -23.55 -13.65 -19.00
C ARG A 387 -22.31 -13.81 -19.91
N PRO A 388 -21.19 -13.13 -19.63
CA PRO A 388 -19.93 -13.38 -20.30
C PRO A 388 -19.39 -14.76 -19.94
N LEU A 389 -18.77 -15.45 -20.89
CA LEU A 389 -18.13 -16.75 -20.72
C LEU A 389 -16.59 -16.67 -20.77
N CYS A 390 -16.06 -15.49 -21.11
CA CYS A 390 -14.63 -15.19 -21.10
C CYS A 390 -14.43 -13.67 -20.95
N ASP A 391 -13.19 -13.27 -20.68
CA ASP A 391 -12.77 -11.88 -20.85
C ASP A 391 -12.67 -11.53 -22.33
N GLU A 392 -12.54 -10.24 -22.64
CA GLU A 392 -12.29 -9.77 -24.00
C GLU A 392 -10.95 -10.30 -24.55
N GLN A 393 -11.00 -10.90 -25.74
CA GLN A 393 -9.88 -11.53 -26.44
C GLN A 393 -9.52 -10.75 -27.71
N ASP A 394 -8.26 -10.77 -28.12
CA ASP A 394 -7.82 -10.19 -29.40
C ASP A 394 -8.03 -11.19 -30.55
N LEU A 395 -8.51 -10.71 -31.71
CA LEU A 395 -8.84 -11.53 -32.90
C LEU A 395 -7.68 -11.66 -33.91
N GLY A 396 -6.51 -11.09 -33.62
CA GLY A 396 -5.31 -11.13 -34.46
C GLY A 396 -5.33 -10.20 -35.68
N ASP A 397 -6.51 -9.78 -36.15
CA ASP A 397 -6.74 -8.83 -37.24
C ASP A 397 -6.92 -7.37 -36.76
N GLY A 398 -6.60 -7.11 -35.49
CA GLY A 398 -6.82 -5.83 -34.82
C GLY A 398 -8.23 -5.66 -34.25
N GLY A 399 -9.13 -6.63 -34.47
CA GLY A 399 -10.40 -6.74 -33.78
C GLY A 399 -10.27 -7.35 -32.39
N ARG A 400 -11.34 -7.25 -31.61
CA ARG A 400 -11.49 -7.93 -30.31
C ARG A 400 -12.86 -8.59 -30.22
N CYS A 401 -12.98 -9.61 -29.40
CA CYS A 401 -14.23 -10.33 -29.20
C CYS A 401 -14.46 -10.65 -27.73
N GLN A 402 -15.72 -10.63 -27.32
CA GLN A 402 -16.15 -11.24 -26.06
C GLN A 402 -17.29 -12.22 -26.32
N ILE A 403 -17.21 -13.38 -25.68
CA ILE A 403 -18.17 -14.47 -25.81
C ILE A 403 -19.15 -14.42 -24.65
N PHE A 404 -20.44 -14.49 -24.96
CA PHE A 404 -21.53 -14.54 -24.00
C PHE A 404 -22.37 -15.80 -24.22
N GLU A 405 -23.23 -16.13 -23.25
CA GLU A 405 -24.13 -17.29 -23.33
C GLU A 405 -25.01 -17.30 -24.59
N GLY A 406 -25.44 -16.12 -25.04
CA GLY A 406 -26.38 -15.96 -26.15
C GLY A 406 -25.78 -15.45 -27.46
N GLY A 407 -24.46 -15.26 -27.54
CA GLY A 407 -23.82 -14.74 -28.75
C GLY A 407 -22.45 -14.14 -28.50
N HIS A 408 -21.84 -13.59 -29.55
CA HIS A 408 -20.52 -12.97 -29.49
C HIS A 408 -20.65 -11.48 -29.82
N VAL A 409 -19.85 -10.65 -29.17
CA VAL A 409 -19.72 -9.22 -29.52
C VAL A 409 -18.32 -8.99 -30.03
N HIS A 410 -18.21 -8.50 -31.26
CA HIS A 410 -16.95 -8.14 -31.88
C HIS A 410 -16.77 -6.63 -31.89
N MET A 411 -15.56 -6.17 -31.65
CA MET A 411 -15.17 -4.77 -31.75
C MET A 411 -14.11 -4.57 -32.81
N TYR A 412 -14.37 -3.65 -33.75
CA TYR A 412 -13.41 -3.19 -34.75
C TYR A 412 -13.39 -1.68 -34.80
N ASN A 413 -12.21 -1.06 -34.82
CA ASN A 413 -12.05 0.40 -34.89
C ASN A 413 -12.89 1.16 -33.85
N GLY A 414 -13.00 0.61 -32.64
CA GLY A 414 -13.79 1.19 -31.54
C GLY A 414 -15.30 1.02 -31.67
N ILE A 415 -15.80 0.27 -32.66
CA ILE A 415 -17.22 0.00 -32.87
C ILE A 415 -17.50 -1.45 -32.51
N ALA A 416 -18.37 -1.66 -31.53
CA ALA A 416 -18.85 -2.99 -31.14
C ALA A 416 -20.15 -3.35 -31.86
N GLN A 417 -20.24 -4.60 -32.32
CA GLN A 417 -21.40 -5.14 -33.01
C GLN A 417 -21.57 -6.63 -32.69
N ASP A 418 -22.80 -7.10 -32.85
CA ASP A 418 -23.14 -8.52 -32.74
C ASP A 418 -22.44 -9.32 -33.84
N ALA A 419 -22.02 -10.54 -33.52
CA ALA A 419 -21.31 -11.42 -34.42
C ALA A 419 -21.80 -12.87 -34.26
N SER A 420 -21.93 -13.56 -35.40
CA SER A 420 -22.23 -14.98 -35.40
C SER A 420 -21.08 -15.78 -34.77
N PRO A 421 -21.33 -16.84 -34.00
CA PRO A 421 -20.25 -17.62 -33.38
C PRO A 421 -19.16 -18.09 -34.34
N GLN A 422 -19.51 -18.34 -35.60
CA GLN A 422 -18.61 -18.80 -36.67
C GLN A 422 -17.53 -17.77 -37.07
N THR A 423 -17.72 -16.49 -36.78
CA THR A 423 -16.75 -15.45 -37.15
C THR A 423 -15.71 -15.18 -36.07
N CYS A 424 -15.86 -15.77 -34.87
CA CYS A 424 -14.92 -15.58 -33.78
C CYS A 424 -13.71 -16.49 -33.96
N THR A 425 -12.59 -15.90 -34.38
CA THR A 425 -11.28 -16.56 -34.50
C THR A 425 -10.50 -16.57 -33.18
N ALA A 426 -11.13 -16.18 -32.07
CA ALA A 426 -10.47 -16.10 -30.78
C ALA A 426 -9.97 -17.49 -30.33
N PRO A 427 -8.77 -17.58 -29.73
CA PRO A 427 -8.15 -18.85 -29.39
C PRO A 427 -8.93 -19.66 -28.34
N TYR A 428 -9.70 -18.98 -27.48
CA TYR A 428 -10.59 -19.64 -26.54
C TYR A 428 -12.05 -19.52 -26.97
N GLN A 429 -12.65 -20.68 -27.29
CA GLN A 429 -14.09 -20.83 -27.43
C GLN A 429 -14.59 -21.77 -26.32
N PRO A 430 -15.32 -21.28 -25.31
CA PRO A 430 -15.90 -22.15 -24.30
C PRO A 430 -16.83 -23.14 -24.99
N GLN A 431 -16.69 -24.43 -24.68
CA GLN A 431 -17.67 -25.41 -25.13
C GLN A 431 -18.99 -25.06 -24.44
N GLY A 432 -20.02 -24.78 -25.24
CA GLY A 432 -21.37 -24.58 -24.70
C GLY A 432 -21.77 -25.78 -23.84
N PRO A 433 -22.63 -25.60 -22.82
CA PRO A 433 -23.18 -26.74 -22.11
C PRO A 433 -23.78 -27.71 -23.14
N PRO A 434 -23.58 -29.03 -23.00
CA PRO A 434 -24.15 -29.99 -23.93
C PRO A 434 -25.65 -29.72 -24.03
N PRO A 435 -26.24 -29.78 -25.24
CA PRO A 435 -27.67 -29.56 -25.41
C PRO A 435 -28.41 -30.48 -24.43
N PRO A 436 -29.49 -29.99 -23.78
CA PRO A 436 -30.26 -30.84 -22.87
C PRO A 436 -30.61 -32.13 -23.62
N PRO A 437 -30.41 -33.31 -23.02
CA PRO A 437 -30.67 -34.57 -23.69
C PRO A 437 -32.09 -34.51 -24.25
N SER A 438 -32.20 -34.63 -25.58
CA SER A 438 -33.49 -34.58 -26.27
C SER A 438 -34.38 -35.66 -25.67
N SER A 439 -35.37 -35.26 -24.87
CA SER A 439 -36.31 -36.14 -24.17
C SER A 439 -37.35 -36.77 -25.10
N VAL A 440 -36.99 -37.00 -26.36
CA VAL A 440 -37.82 -37.74 -27.32
C VAL A 440 -37.07 -38.99 -27.73
N SER A 441 -36.96 -39.91 -26.78
CA SER A 441 -36.89 -41.33 -27.13
C SER A 441 -38.32 -41.85 -27.03
N PRO A 442 -38.95 -42.31 -28.13
CA PRO A 442 -40.26 -42.93 -28.03
C PRO A 442 -40.07 -44.24 -27.27
N ASN A 443 -40.57 -44.32 -26.04
CA ASN A 443 -40.67 -45.57 -25.30
C ASN A 443 -42.08 -46.15 -25.54
N PRO A 444 -42.23 -47.17 -26.39
CA PRO A 444 -43.51 -47.79 -26.65
C PRO A 444 -43.70 -48.89 -25.63
N ASN A 445 -44.12 -48.54 -24.41
CA ASN A 445 -44.76 -49.46 -23.45
C ASN A 445 -45.04 -48.69 -22.16
N PHE A 446 -46.31 -48.33 -21.92
CA PHE A 446 -47.05 -48.64 -20.68
C PHE A 446 -48.47 -48.03 -20.77
N PRO A 447 -49.53 -48.80 -20.45
CA PRO A 447 -50.90 -48.31 -20.46
C PRO A 447 -51.25 -47.54 -19.18
N SER A 448 -52.21 -46.64 -19.36
CA SER A 448 -52.81 -45.71 -18.40
C SER A 448 -53.64 -46.39 -17.30
N THR A 449 -53.38 -46.00 -16.06
CA THR A 449 -54.32 -45.91 -14.91
C THR A 449 -53.64 -44.96 -13.93
N GLY A 450 -54.23 -43.96 -13.29
CA GLY A 450 -55.55 -43.79 -12.70
C GLY A 450 -55.32 -42.85 -11.50
N ALA A 451 -56.24 -41.94 -11.25
CA ALA A 451 -56.14 -40.81 -10.33
C ALA A 451 -55.93 -41.20 -8.85
N MET A 452 -55.40 -40.27 -8.03
CA MET A 452 -55.95 -39.92 -6.71
C MET A 452 -55.36 -38.62 -6.12
N HIS A 453 -56.27 -37.87 -5.50
CA HIS A 453 -56.11 -36.61 -4.76
C HIS A 453 -55.32 -36.76 -3.45
N HIS A 454 -54.62 -35.70 -3.01
CA HIS A 454 -54.53 -35.33 -1.58
C HIS A 454 -54.29 -33.82 -1.40
N GLN A 455 -55.09 -33.20 -0.51
CA GLN A 455 -54.86 -31.88 0.08
C GLN A 455 -53.85 -31.97 1.24
N PRO A 456 -53.21 -30.85 1.64
CA PRO A 456 -52.54 -30.72 2.93
C PRO A 456 -53.39 -29.95 3.96
N ASP A 457 -53.43 -30.48 5.18
CA ASP A 457 -53.90 -29.82 6.40
C ASP A 457 -52.68 -29.40 7.23
N TRP A 458 -52.61 -28.13 7.63
CA TRP A 458 -51.56 -27.56 8.47
C TRP A 458 -52.19 -27.18 9.81
N SER A 459 -51.73 -27.80 10.89
CA SER A 459 -52.07 -27.36 12.24
C SER A 459 -50.86 -27.35 13.17
N GLN A 460 -50.90 -26.33 14.04
CA GLN A 460 -50.31 -26.23 15.38
C GLN A 460 -48.85 -25.80 15.53
N SER A 461 -48.74 -24.48 15.61
CA SER A 461 -48.11 -23.72 16.69
C SER A 461 -48.02 -24.42 18.05
N GLY A 462 -46.84 -24.35 18.66
CA GLY A 462 -46.59 -24.62 20.07
C GLY A 462 -45.35 -23.86 20.52
N GLY A 463 -45.54 -22.75 21.25
CA GLY A 463 -44.48 -21.94 21.83
C GLY A 463 -43.94 -22.56 23.13
N GLY A 464 -42.63 -22.40 23.34
CA GLY A 464 -41.95 -22.81 24.57
C GLY A 464 -40.96 -21.72 25.00
N TYR A 465 -41.21 -21.17 26.19
CA TYR A 465 -40.36 -20.23 26.91
C TYR A 465 -39.09 -20.93 27.43
N GLY A 466 -37.97 -20.20 27.47
CA GLY A 466 -36.73 -20.63 28.11
C GLY A 466 -35.82 -19.45 28.42
N GLU A 467 -35.83 -19.02 29.69
CA GLU A 467 -34.94 -18.04 30.30
C GLU A 467 -33.48 -18.53 30.40
N GLY A 468 -32.56 -17.56 30.48
CA GLY A 468 -31.40 -17.64 31.36
C GLY A 468 -30.06 -17.97 30.71
N GLY A 469 -29.10 -17.04 30.81
CA GLY A 469 -27.69 -17.35 30.54
C GLY A 469 -26.77 -16.15 30.40
N HIS A 470 -26.29 -15.63 31.53
CA HIS A 470 -25.09 -14.79 31.62
C HIS A 470 -23.88 -15.47 30.95
N TYR A 471 -23.10 -14.73 30.15
CA TYR A 471 -21.69 -15.05 29.92
C TYR A 471 -20.82 -13.80 29.92
N GLY A 472 -19.72 -13.92 30.67
CA GLY A 472 -18.74 -12.88 30.94
C GLY A 472 -17.75 -12.67 29.81
N SER A 473 -17.19 -11.46 29.82
CA SER A 473 -16.09 -11.00 28.97
C SER A 473 -14.79 -11.73 29.35
N GLY A 474 -14.36 -12.67 28.51
CA GLY A 474 -13.03 -13.27 28.53
C GLY A 474 -12.19 -12.73 27.39
N TYR A 475 -11.32 -11.77 27.67
CA TYR A 475 -10.28 -11.33 26.73
C TYR A 475 -9.16 -12.39 26.69
N GLN A 476 -8.95 -13.03 25.55
CA GLN A 476 -7.70 -13.72 25.23
C GLN A 476 -6.79 -12.78 24.43
N PRO A 477 -5.53 -12.58 24.83
CA PRO A 477 -4.57 -11.87 24.00
C PRO A 477 -4.17 -12.73 22.81
N THR A 478 -4.22 -12.15 21.61
CA THR A 478 -3.67 -12.72 20.38
C THR A 478 -2.15 -12.57 20.38
N ALA A 479 -1.46 -13.59 19.87
CA ALA A 479 -0.01 -13.71 19.88
C ALA A 479 0.68 -12.53 19.18
N GLN A 480 1.67 -11.94 19.86
CA GLN A 480 2.60 -10.99 19.27
C GLN A 480 3.48 -11.68 18.22
N PRO A 481 3.82 -11.04 17.09
CA PRO A 481 4.83 -11.56 16.18
C PRO A 481 6.21 -11.52 16.87
N GLN A 482 6.88 -12.67 16.89
CA GLN A 482 8.26 -12.79 17.36
C GLN A 482 9.20 -11.98 16.46
N ILE A 483 9.82 -10.95 17.03
CA ILE A 483 10.96 -10.26 16.44
C ILE A 483 12.15 -11.22 16.51
N TYR A 484 12.51 -11.82 15.37
CA TYR A 484 13.77 -12.56 15.25
C TYR A 484 14.91 -11.54 15.12
N GLY A 485 15.64 -11.35 16.21
CA GLY A 485 16.97 -10.74 16.16
C GLY A 485 17.97 -11.76 15.62
N GLN A 486 18.46 -11.56 14.40
CA GLN A 486 19.64 -12.26 13.90
C GLN A 486 20.88 -11.40 14.15
N ASN A 487 21.66 -11.80 15.16
CA ASN A 487 23.09 -11.54 15.24
C ASN A 487 23.79 -12.89 15.09
N ASN A 488 24.61 -13.04 14.06
CA ASN A 488 25.95 -13.63 14.15
C ASN A 488 26.67 -13.44 12.82
N GLY A 489 27.71 -12.62 12.83
CA GLY A 489 28.66 -12.51 11.75
C GLY A 489 29.51 -13.76 11.65
N GLN A 490 29.61 -14.31 10.45
CA GLN A 490 30.76 -15.09 10.01
C GLN A 490 31.07 -14.68 8.57
N SER A 491 32.27 -14.14 8.39
CA SER A 491 32.88 -13.81 7.12
C SER A 491 33.16 -15.09 6.33
N GLY A 492 32.37 -15.34 5.28
CA GLY A 492 32.63 -16.35 4.27
C GLY A 492 32.82 -15.69 2.91
N GLN A 493 34.06 -15.68 2.41
CA GLN A 493 34.36 -15.37 1.01
C GLN A 493 33.53 -16.29 0.11
N THR A 494 32.75 -15.72 -0.81
CA THR A 494 32.15 -16.48 -1.91
C THR A 494 32.59 -15.90 -3.25
N CYS A 495 32.98 -16.83 -4.12
CA CYS A 495 33.56 -16.63 -5.43
C CYS A 495 32.49 -16.07 -6.38
N GLY A 496 32.76 -14.89 -6.95
CA GLY A 496 31.85 -14.24 -7.90
C GLY A 496 31.74 -15.05 -9.20
N LYS A 497 30.51 -15.45 -9.55
CA LYS A 497 30.16 -15.80 -10.93
C LYS A 497 29.49 -14.57 -11.55
N GLU A 498 30.23 -13.89 -12.42
CA GLU A 498 29.68 -12.83 -13.26
C GLU A 498 28.66 -13.42 -14.24
N THR A 499 27.46 -12.85 -14.25
CA THR A 499 26.46 -13.12 -15.30
C THR A 499 26.20 -11.80 -16.00
N TRP A 500 26.53 -11.74 -17.28
CA TRP A 500 26.38 -10.54 -18.12
C TRP A 500 24.99 -10.53 -18.76
N TRP A 501 24.26 -9.42 -18.62
CA TRP A 501 23.02 -9.18 -19.37
C TRP A 501 23.29 -8.15 -20.46
N LEU A 502 23.04 -8.53 -21.71
CA LEU A 502 23.11 -7.65 -22.87
C LEU A 502 21.80 -6.86 -22.99
N LEU A 503 21.81 -5.60 -22.58
CA LEU A 503 20.67 -4.70 -22.74
C LEU A 503 20.70 -4.09 -24.15
N VAL A 504 19.85 -4.58 -25.06
CA VAL A 504 19.65 -3.97 -26.38
C VAL A 504 18.61 -2.86 -26.21
N LEU A 505 19.05 -1.60 -26.25
CA LEU A 505 18.16 -0.43 -26.28
C LEU A 505 17.68 -0.18 -27.72
N PRO A 506 16.38 0.02 -27.98
CA PRO A 506 15.91 0.38 -29.31
C PRO A 506 16.22 1.85 -29.63
N ASP A 507 16.72 2.03 -30.85
CA ASP A 507 17.16 3.29 -31.44
C ASP A 507 16.00 4.31 -31.51
N ARG A 508 16.14 5.44 -30.82
CA ARG A 508 15.17 6.55 -30.89
C ARG A 508 15.56 7.47 -32.05
N HIS A 509 14.92 7.29 -33.19
CA HIS A 509 14.89 8.28 -34.26
C HIS A 509 14.30 9.60 -33.74
N ARG A 510 15.14 10.63 -33.62
CA ARG A 510 14.73 12.05 -33.59
C ARG A 510 15.25 12.71 -34.87
N SER A 511 14.32 13.06 -35.74
CA SER A 511 14.54 13.96 -36.86
C SER A 511 14.28 15.40 -36.40
N GLU A 512 15.32 16.24 -36.29
CA GLU A 512 15.26 17.67 -36.62
C GLU A 512 16.68 18.20 -36.96
N PRO A 513 16.82 19.15 -37.91
CA PRO A 513 18.11 19.58 -38.44
C PRO A 513 18.62 20.88 -37.81
N GLY A 514 19.93 20.95 -37.56
CA GLY A 514 20.69 22.19 -37.72
C GLY A 514 21.08 22.94 -36.44
N ALA A 515 22.18 22.52 -35.81
CA ALA A 515 23.14 23.44 -35.20
C ALA A 515 24.48 22.70 -34.97
N ARG A 516 25.54 23.11 -35.68
CA ARG A 516 26.89 22.59 -35.48
C ARG A 516 27.50 23.26 -34.24
N GLY A 517 27.63 22.51 -33.15
CA GLY A 517 28.46 22.86 -32.00
C GLY A 517 29.41 21.70 -31.71
N VAL A 518 30.70 21.92 -31.93
CA VAL A 518 31.77 20.95 -31.62
C VAL A 518 32.04 21.00 -30.12
N TRP A 519 31.84 19.89 -29.42
CA TRP A 519 32.31 19.69 -28.04
C TRP A 519 33.41 18.61 -28.04
N PRO A 520 34.54 18.83 -27.34
CA PRO A 520 35.61 17.85 -27.30
C PRO A 520 35.23 16.64 -26.44
N LEU A 521 35.51 15.45 -26.97
CA LEU A 521 35.37 14.17 -26.30
C LEU A 521 36.51 14.02 -25.27
N VAL A 522 36.23 14.17 -23.99
CA VAL A 522 37.19 13.86 -22.91
C VAL A 522 37.05 12.38 -22.56
N ARG A 523 38.12 11.62 -22.82
CA ARG A 523 38.22 10.19 -22.48
C ARG A 523 38.84 10.06 -21.09
N LEU A 524 38.03 9.76 -20.08
CA LEU A 524 38.53 9.38 -18.75
C LEU A 524 38.86 7.88 -18.76
N ARG A 525 40.15 7.55 -18.56
CA ARG A 525 40.59 6.21 -18.17
C ARG A 525 40.43 6.09 -16.66
N TYR A 526 39.75 5.03 -16.22
CA TYR A 526 39.87 4.53 -14.86
C TYR A 526 40.73 3.27 -14.91
N ASP A 527 41.95 3.36 -14.37
CA ASP A 527 42.76 2.20 -14.02
C ASP A 527 42.40 1.83 -12.57
N TRP A 528 41.90 0.62 -12.35
CA TRP A 528 41.64 0.07 -11.02
C TRP A 528 42.78 -0.90 -10.65
N ALA A 529 43.35 -0.71 -9.46
CA ALA A 529 44.26 -1.62 -8.77
C ALA A 529 43.55 -2.20 -7.54
#